data_AF-A0A962DJV2-F1
#
_entry.id   AF-A0A962DJV2-F1
#
_cell.length_a   1.000
_cell.length_b   1.000
_cell.length_c   1.000
_cell.angle_alpha   90.00
_cell.angle_beta   90.00
_cell.angle_gamma   90.00
#
_symmetry.space_group_name_H-M   'P 1'
#
loop_
_entity.id
_entity.type
_entity.pdbx_description
1 polymer ?
#
loop_
_entity_poly.entity_id
_entity_poly.type
_entity_poly.pdbx_seq_one_letter_code
_entity_poly.pdbx_strand_id
1 'polypeptide(L)'
;LDDAPAEERRTNAIKTKDLSDVLESFPSQELNPKIIESVNSTVIPFMRNADELHEAIHFAGIMYEHEMPEAVEYLPELQKQGKIVRHEDSQIWFSTEYRELVESVYKNTTDDYIANLAKLLFMKMESIGYVDFEKLRQLMKVSASSLQQALTQLEIDGRVFKVGENDWCERHILA
;
A
#
# COMPACT_ATOMS: atom_id res chain seq x y z
N LEU A 1 -15.91 19.03 17.66
CA LEU A 1 -16.67 17.94 17.05
C LEU A 1 -17.31 18.55 15.82
N ASP A 2 -16.65 18.42 14.67
CA ASP A 2 -17.11 19.05 13.42
C ASP A 2 -18.20 18.16 12.81
N ASP A 3 -19.37 18.76 12.61
CA ASP A 3 -20.60 18.09 12.23
C ASP A 3 -20.69 18.09 10.69
N ALA A 4 -19.95 17.19 10.05
CA ALA A 4 -20.13 16.95 8.62
C ALA A 4 -21.59 16.47 8.38
N PRO A 5 -22.36 17.11 7.46
CA PRO A 5 -23.80 16.86 7.33
C PRO A 5 -24.12 15.40 7.04
N ALA A 6 -25.18 14.87 7.65
CA ALA A 6 -25.63 13.49 7.48
C ALA A 6 -25.91 13.07 6.03
N GLU A 7 -26.04 14.03 5.10
CA GLU A 7 -26.17 13.80 3.65
C GLU A 7 -24.87 13.32 2.98
N GLU A 8 -23.70 13.78 3.42
CA GLU A 8 -22.40 13.35 2.88
C GLU A 8 -22.08 11.91 3.30
N ARG A 9 -22.50 11.51 4.51
CA ARG A 9 -22.36 10.13 4.98
C ARG A 9 -23.21 9.15 4.18
N ARG A 10 -24.39 9.56 3.72
CA ARG A 10 -25.28 8.72 2.89
C ARG A 10 -24.74 8.51 1.49
N THR A 11 -24.14 9.55 0.90
CA THR A 11 -23.60 9.46 -0.48
C THR A 11 -22.34 8.61 -0.55
N ASN A 12 -21.47 8.66 0.46
CA ASN A 12 -20.29 7.79 0.50
C ASN A 12 -20.66 6.33 0.73
N ALA A 13 -21.54 6.03 1.69
CA ALA A 13 -21.93 4.65 1.99
C ALA A 13 -22.65 3.94 0.83
N ILE A 14 -23.41 4.67 0.01
CA ILE A 14 -24.09 4.10 -1.17
C ILE A 14 -23.08 3.81 -2.29
N LYS A 15 -22.09 4.70 -2.51
CA LYS A 15 -21.04 4.49 -3.51
C LYS A 15 -20.13 3.32 -3.18
N THR A 16 -19.79 3.12 -1.91
CA THR A 16 -18.96 1.98 -1.48
C THR A 16 -19.68 0.68 -1.77
N LYS A 17 -20.96 0.57 -1.37
CA LYS A 17 -21.75 -0.66 -1.58
C LYS A 17 -21.99 -0.99 -3.06
N ASP A 18 -22.33 0.01 -3.88
CA ASP A 18 -22.50 -0.21 -5.34
C ASP A 18 -21.19 -0.65 -5.99
N LEU A 19 -20.04 -0.16 -5.50
CA LEU A 19 -18.72 -0.58 -5.99
C LEU A 19 -18.36 -2.00 -5.55
N SER A 20 -18.68 -2.37 -4.30
CA SER A 20 -18.55 -3.73 -3.76
C SER A 20 -19.32 -4.74 -4.61
N ASP A 21 -20.60 -4.48 -4.85
CA ASP A 21 -21.49 -5.39 -5.60
C ASP A 21 -21.05 -5.53 -7.07
N VAL A 22 -20.51 -4.46 -7.67
CA VAL A 22 -19.96 -4.46 -9.04
C VAL A 22 -18.67 -5.27 -9.13
N LEU A 23 -17.77 -5.13 -8.15
CA LEU A 23 -16.46 -5.79 -8.16
C LEU A 23 -16.51 -7.26 -7.73
N GLU A 24 -17.43 -7.62 -6.85
CA GLU A 24 -17.73 -9.03 -6.57
C GLU A 24 -18.32 -9.75 -7.79
N SER A 25 -19.11 -9.04 -8.60
CA SER A 25 -19.77 -9.61 -9.79
C SER A 25 -18.87 -9.63 -11.04
N PHE A 26 -17.87 -8.74 -11.13
CA PHE A 26 -17.02 -8.58 -12.33
C PHE A 26 -15.54 -8.25 -12.01
N PRO A 27 -14.81 -9.09 -11.27
CA PRO A 27 -13.37 -8.87 -11.02
C PRO A 27 -12.55 -8.83 -12.33
N SER A 28 -13.08 -9.42 -13.41
CA SER A 28 -12.42 -9.49 -14.71
C SER A 28 -12.63 -8.27 -15.62
N GLN A 29 -13.39 -7.25 -15.20
CA GLN A 29 -13.58 -6.04 -16.01
C GLN A 29 -12.61 -4.94 -15.58
N GLU A 30 -12.05 -4.22 -16.55
CA GLU A 30 -11.26 -3.02 -16.27
C GLU A 30 -12.14 -1.98 -15.56
N LEU A 31 -11.62 -1.45 -14.45
CA LEU A 31 -12.29 -0.38 -13.72
C LEU A 31 -12.13 0.95 -14.44
N ASN A 32 -13.14 1.80 -14.31
CA ASN A 32 -13.04 3.19 -14.77
C ASN A 32 -11.88 3.89 -14.05
N PRO A 33 -10.93 4.53 -14.76
CA PRO A 33 -9.80 5.22 -14.14
C PRO A 33 -10.20 6.24 -13.05
N LYS A 34 -11.38 6.86 -13.17
CA LYS A 34 -11.90 7.79 -12.15
C LYS A 34 -12.30 7.10 -10.86
N ILE A 35 -12.73 5.84 -10.92
CA ILE A 35 -13.02 5.02 -9.74
C ILE A 35 -11.71 4.68 -9.04
N ILE A 36 -10.71 4.22 -9.79
CA ILE A 36 -9.36 3.95 -9.27
C ILE A 36 -8.79 5.18 -8.56
N GLU A 37 -8.81 6.34 -9.20
CA GLU A 37 -8.33 7.60 -8.61
C GLU A 37 -9.09 7.96 -7.33
N SER A 38 -10.43 7.87 -7.37
CA SER A 38 -11.26 8.16 -6.21
C SER A 38 -10.92 7.25 -5.03
N VAL A 39 -10.76 5.95 -5.26
CA VAL A 39 -10.45 5.00 -4.18
C VAL A 39 -9.03 5.18 -3.67
N ASN A 40 -8.05 5.32 -4.55
CA ASN A 40 -6.66 5.50 -4.15
C ASN A 40 -6.47 6.77 -3.31
N SER A 41 -7.25 7.82 -3.55
CA SER A 41 -7.20 9.03 -2.71
C SER A 41 -7.68 8.82 -1.26
N THR A 42 -8.40 7.73 -0.98
CA THR A 42 -8.98 7.45 0.35
C THR A 42 -8.10 6.57 1.25
N VAL A 43 -7.12 5.87 0.67
CA VAL A 43 -6.26 4.91 1.38
C VAL A 43 -4.89 5.49 1.77
N ILE A 44 -4.61 6.74 1.37
CA ILE A 44 -3.37 7.42 1.73
C ILE A 44 -3.40 7.76 3.23
N PRO A 45 -2.40 7.36 4.03
CA PRO A 45 -2.36 7.67 5.45
C PRO A 45 -2.11 9.18 5.70
N PHE A 46 -2.66 9.68 6.81
CA PHE A 46 -2.39 11.04 7.26
C PHE A 46 -0.95 11.18 7.79
N MET A 47 -0.31 12.32 7.52
CA MET A 47 1.08 12.61 7.91
C MET A 47 1.24 14.06 8.40
N ARG A 48 0.39 14.50 9.34
CA ARG A 48 0.32 15.92 9.75
C ARG A 48 1.41 16.31 10.75
N ASN A 49 2.06 15.34 11.36
CA ASN A 49 3.13 15.51 12.35
C ASN A 49 4.06 14.28 12.36
N ALA A 50 5.12 14.33 13.16
CA ALA A 50 6.10 13.25 13.24
C ALA A 50 5.51 11.90 13.68
N ASP A 51 4.60 11.86 14.64
CA ASP A 51 4.00 10.60 15.09
C ASP A 51 3.10 10.01 14.00
N GLU A 52 2.29 10.84 13.33
CA GLU A 52 1.48 10.38 12.19
C GLU A 52 2.33 9.89 11.02
N LEU A 53 3.45 10.57 10.72
CA LEU A 53 4.38 10.09 9.71
C LEU A 53 4.99 8.73 10.09
N HIS A 54 5.32 8.54 11.37
CA HIS A 54 5.80 7.24 11.83
C HIS A 54 4.76 6.14 11.62
N GLU A 55 3.51 6.39 12.01
CA GLU A 55 2.41 5.44 11.81
C GLU A 55 2.16 5.18 10.33
N ALA A 56 2.22 6.21 9.48
CA ALA A 56 2.09 6.07 8.03
C ALA A 56 3.19 5.17 7.44
N ILE A 57 4.45 5.41 7.80
CA ILE A 57 5.60 4.60 7.37
C ILE A 57 5.48 3.17 7.88
N HIS A 58 5.05 2.99 9.12
CA HIS A 58 4.85 1.68 9.72
C HIS A 58 3.73 0.91 9.00
N PHE A 59 2.58 1.55 8.78
CA PHE A 59 1.44 0.96 8.08
C PHE A 59 1.77 0.58 6.64
N ALA A 60 2.39 1.49 5.88
CA ALA A 60 2.76 1.24 4.48
C ALA A 60 3.92 0.23 4.31
N GLY A 61 4.62 -0.12 5.39
CA GLY A 61 5.83 -0.94 5.41
C GLY A 61 7.06 -0.23 4.85
N ILE A 62 6.94 0.35 3.64
CA ILE A 62 7.94 1.20 2.99
C ILE A 62 7.29 2.43 2.37
N MET A 63 7.99 3.56 2.46
CA MET A 63 7.60 4.79 1.77
C MET A 63 8.80 5.50 1.15
N TYR A 64 8.54 6.22 0.07
CA TYR A 64 9.47 7.11 -0.60
C TYR A 64 9.22 8.57 -0.22
N GLU A 65 10.25 9.41 -0.29
CA GLU A 65 10.11 10.85 0.05
C GLU A 65 9.06 11.56 -0.82
N HIS A 66 8.89 11.17 -2.08
CA HIS A 66 7.89 11.75 -2.99
C HIS A 66 6.44 11.41 -2.59
N GLU A 67 6.23 10.39 -1.75
CA GLU A 67 4.91 10.03 -1.21
C GLU A 67 4.55 10.88 0.02
N MET A 68 5.52 11.62 0.58
CA MET A 68 5.38 12.37 1.83
C MET A 68 5.93 13.81 1.75
N PRO A 69 5.66 14.57 0.66
CA PRO A 69 6.41 15.79 0.34
C PRO A 69 6.40 16.85 1.47
N GLU A 70 5.28 17.03 2.16
CA GLU A 70 5.15 17.97 3.27
C GLU A 70 5.68 17.40 4.60
N ALA A 71 5.75 16.08 4.73
CA ALA A 71 6.15 15.40 5.97
C ALA A 71 7.65 15.03 6.01
N VAL A 72 8.39 15.21 4.91
CA VAL A 72 9.85 14.98 4.84
C VAL A 72 10.60 15.70 5.97
N GLU A 73 10.11 16.87 6.42
CA GLU A 73 10.72 17.64 7.50
C GLU A 73 10.81 16.89 8.84
N TYR A 74 9.92 15.91 9.08
CA TYR A 74 9.90 15.11 10.31
C TYR A 74 10.86 13.91 10.28
N LEU A 75 11.37 13.51 9.11
CA LEU A 75 12.25 12.34 8.97
C LEU A 75 13.53 12.43 9.82
N PRO A 76 14.27 13.57 9.88
CA PRO A 76 15.49 13.66 10.68
C PRO A 76 15.21 13.47 12.18
N GLU A 77 14.07 13.96 12.67
CA GLU A 77 13.66 13.78 14.06
C GLU A 77 13.37 12.31 14.36
N LEU A 78 12.54 11.65 13.54
CA LEU A 78 12.19 10.24 13.70
C LEU A 78 13.40 9.31 13.60
N GLN A 79 14.33 9.62 12.70
CA GLN A 79 15.57 8.88 12.55
C GLN A 79 16.46 9.04 13.80
N LYS A 80 16.57 10.27 14.35
CA LYS A 80 17.31 10.52 15.59
C LYS A 80 16.69 9.79 16.79
N GLN A 81 15.37 9.63 16.81
CA GLN A 81 14.66 8.84 17.82
C GLN A 81 14.82 7.31 17.62
N GLY A 82 15.40 6.87 16.50
CA GLY A 82 15.56 5.45 16.16
C GLY A 82 14.26 4.76 15.74
N LYS A 83 13.21 5.52 15.42
CA LYS A 83 11.90 5.00 15.00
C LYS A 83 11.88 4.52 13.54
N ILE A 84 12.65 5.20 12.69
CA ILE A 84 12.72 4.89 11.26
C ILE A 84 14.15 4.73 10.76
N VAL A 85 14.29 4.05 9.62
CA VAL A 85 15.55 3.77 8.95
C VAL A 85 15.38 4.04 7.46
N ARG A 86 16.43 4.58 6.83
CA ARG A 86 16.54 4.66 5.37
C ARG A 86 17.35 3.48 4.84
N HIS A 87 16.83 2.78 3.84
CA HIS A 87 17.63 1.85 3.03
C HIS A 87 18.28 2.63 1.89
N GLU A 88 19.59 2.87 1.94
CA GLU A 88 20.29 3.75 1.00
C GLU A 88 20.18 3.27 -0.46
N ASP A 89 20.38 1.99 -0.76
CA ASP A 89 20.38 1.52 -2.16
C ASP A 89 18.99 1.66 -2.81
N SER A 90 17.94 1.48 -2.02
CA SER A 90 16.55 1.53 -2.50
C SER A 90 15.90 2.90 -2.28
N GLN A 91 16.53 3.81 -1.52
CA GLN A 91 16.00 5.13 -1.19
C GLN A 91 14.59 5.07 -0.58
N ILE A 92 14.34 4.05 0.25
CA ILE A 92 13.07 3.82 0.96
C ILE A 92 13.24 4.08 2.45
N TRP A 93 12.18 4.60 3.06
CA TRP A 93 12.03 4.75 4.50
C TRP A 93 11.09 3.68 5.05
N PHE A 94 11.44 3.10 6.19
CA PHE A 94 10.64 2.08 6.87
C PHE A 94 10.83 2.17 8.39
N SER A 95 9.89 1.64 9.15
CA SER A 95 9.99 1.57 10.62
C SER A 95 11.13 0.63 11.02
N THR A 96 11.90 0.98 12.06
CA THR A 96 13.01 0.15 12.57
C THR A 96 12.56 -1.27 12.91
N GLU A 97 11.29 -1.47 13.27
CA GLU A 97 10.67 -2.77 13.56
C GLU A 97 10.67 -3.73 12.36
N TYR A 98 10.68 -3.19 11.13
CA TYR A 98 10.69 -3.99 9.90
C TYR A 98 12.08 -4.21 9.30
N ARG A 99 13.14 -3.91 10.04
CA ARG A 99 14.52 -4.06 9.55
C ARG A 99 14.81 -5.44 9.00
N GLU A 100 14.52 -6.50 9.75
CA GLU A 100 14.80 -7.87 9.30
C GLU A 100 13.97 -8.22 8.05
N LEU A 101 12.70 -7.83 8.02
CA LEU A 101 11.80 -8.06 6.89
C LEU A 101 12.31 -7.35 5.63
N VAL A 102 12.55 -6.05 5.70
CA VAL A 102 13.00 -5.22 4.58
C VAL A 102 14.38 -5.68 4.09
N GLU A 103 15.32 -5.97 4.99
CA GLU A 103 16.65 -6.44 4.61
C GLU A 103 16.58 -7.82 3.93
N SER A 104 15.71 -8.74 4.37
CA SER A 104 15.54 -10.05 3.72
C SER A 104 15.06 -9.93 2.27
N VAL A 105 14.22 -8.94 1.97
CA VAL A 105 13.70 -8.68 0.62
C VAL A 105 14.76 -8.00 -0.25
N TYR A 106 15.41 -6.93 0.24
CA TYR A 106 16.31 -6.14 -0.61
C TYR A 106 17.74 -6.67 -0.70
N LYS A 107 18.20 -7.46 0.27
CA LYS A 107 19.50 -8.16 0.19
C LYS A 107 19.35 -9.55 -0.43
N ASN A 108 18.12 -10.06 -0.59
CA ASN A 108 17.79 -11.36 -1.16
C ASN A 108 18.56 -12.52 -0.50
N THR A 109 18.57 -12.55 0.82
CA THR A 109 19.48 -13.40 1.61
C THR A 109 18.83 -14.64 2.23
N THR A 110 17.53 -14.89 2.03
CA THR A 110 16.79 -15.88 2.80
C THR A 110 15.98 -16.85 1.93
N ASP A 111 15.85 -18.09 2.37
CA ASP A 111 15.01 -19.12 1.72
C ASP A 111 13.52 -18.72 1.68
N ASP A 112 13.07 -17.87 2.61
CA ASP A 112 11.69 -17.36 2.71
C ASP A 112 11.43 -16.05 1.93
N TYR A 113 12.28 -15.72 0.95
CA TYR A 113 12.22 -14.45 0.22
C TYR A 113 10.83 -14.10 -0.32
N ILE A 114 10.12 -15.06 -0.95
CA ILE A 114 8.79 -14.82 -1.52
C ILE A 114 7.75 -14.54 -0.45
N ALA A 115 7.79 -15.25 0.68
CA ALA A 115 6.84 -15.03 1.77
C ALA A 115 7.07 -13.67 2.44
N ASN A 116 8.32 -13.27 2.63
CA ASN A 116 8.67 -11.95 3.15
C ASN A 116 8.31 -10.83 2.18
N LEU A 117 8.53 -11.04 0.88
CA LEU A 117 8.07 -10.11 -0.15
C LEU A 117 6.55 -9.99 -0.15
N ALA A 118 5.79 -11.09 -0.05
CA ALA A 118 4.33 -11.07 0.02
C ALA A 118 3.85 -10.27 1.24
N LYS A 119 4.48 -10.45 2.41
CA LYS A 119 4.16 -9.68 3.62
C LYS A 119 4.38 -8.17 3.41
N LEU A 120 5.56 -7.78 2.93
CA LEU A 120 5.89 -6.36 2.72
C LEU A 120 5.03 -5.74 1.62
N LEU A 121 4.77 -6.49 0.56
CA LEU A 121 3.92 -6.07 -0.55
C LEU A 121 2.49 -5.81 -0.09
N PHE A 122 1.93 -6.69 0.74
CA PHE A 122 0.59 -6.53 1.28
C PHE A 122 0.47 -5.22 2.06
N MET A 123 1.40 -4.95 2.99
CA MET A 123 1.46 -3.69 3.73
C MET A 123 1.50 -2.48 2.80
N LYS A 124 2.27 -2.56 1.71
CA LYS A 124 2.33 -1.46 0.75
C LYS A 124 0.99 -1.25 0.05
N MET A 125 0.36 -2.33 -0.42
CA MET A 125 -0.94 -2.30 -1.11
C MET A 125 -2.07 -1.73 -0.24
N GLU A 126 -2.01 -1.92 1.08
CA GLU A 126 -2.94 -1.31 2.04
C GLU A 126 -2.88 0.23 2.04
N SER A 127 -1.77 0.83 1.57
CA SER A 127 -1.56 2.29 1.59
C SER A 127 -1.67 2.99 0.23
N ILE A 128 -1.86 2.24 -0.87
CA ILE A 128 -1.84 2.79 -2.25
C ILE A 128 -3.08 2.47 -3.07
N GLY A 129 -3.86 1.45 -2.68
CA GLY A 129 -5.11 1.10 -3.33
C GLY A 129 -4.93 0.23 -4.56
N TYR A 130 -5.63 0.56 -5.65
CA TYR A 130 -5.46 -0.08 -6.95
C TYR A 130 -4.14 0.34 -7.58
N VAL A 131 -3.39 -0.64 -8.06
CA VAL A 131 -2.08 -0.41 -8.66
C VAL A 131 -1.83 -1.39 -9.80
N ASP A 132 -1.33 -0.85 -10.91
CA ASP A 132 -0.86 -1.65 -12.05
C ASP A 132 0.37 -2.48 -11.65
N PHE A 133 0.45 -3.70 -12.18
CA PHE A 133 1.54 -4.63 -11.90
C PHE A 133 2.93 -4.03 -12.16
N GLU A 134 3.13 -3.31 -13.27
CA GLU A 134 4.44 -2.75 -13.62
C GLU A 134 4.80 -1.56 -12.72
N LYS A 135 3.81 -0.71 -12.37
CA LYS A 135 4.01 0.33 -11.36
C LYS A 135 4.38 -0.27 -10.00
N LEU A 136 3.68 -1.32 -9.57
CA LEU A 136 3.95 -2.02 -8.32
C LEU A 136 5.35 -2.64 -8.32
N ARG A 137 5.78 -3.22 -9.44
CA ARG A 137 7.13 -3.76 -9.61
C ARG A 137 8.21 -2.69 -9.46
N GLN A 138 8.00 -1.53 -10.08
CA GLN A 138 8.92 -0.39 -9.99
C GLN A 138 8.98 0.18 -8.58
N LEU A 139 7.82 0.28 -7.91
CA LEU A 139 7.68 0.73 -6.53
C LEU A 139 8.38 -0.21 -5.55
N MET A 140 8.21 -1.53 -5.71
CA MET A 140 8.84 -2.51 -4.83
C MET A 140 10.31 -2.76 -5.19
N LYS A 141 10.77 -2.36 -6.39
CA LYS A 141 12.13 -2.60 -6.93
C LYS A 141 12.53 -4.08 -6.93
N VAL A 142 11.60 -4.96 -7.30
CA VAL A 142 11.81 -6.41 -7.38
C VAL A 142 11.68 -6.94 -8.81
N SER A 143 12.06 -8.21 -9.01
CA SER A 143 11.87 -8.88 -10.30
C SER A 143 10.38 -9.14 -10.58
N ALA A 144 10.00 -9.18 -11.86
CA ALA A 144 8.62 -9.50 -12.26
C ALA A 144 8.20 -10.91 -11.79
N SER A 145 9.11 -11.88 -11.84
CA SER A 145 8.85 -13.25 -11.38
C SER A 145 8.55 -13.29 -9.88
N SER A 146 9.35 -12.57 -9.09
CA SER A 146 9.18 -12.49 -7.63
C SER A 146 7.87 -11.80 -7.24
N LEU A 147 7.55 -10.68 -7.91
CA LEU A 147 6.30 -9.98 -7.69
C LEU A 147 5.09 -10.87 -8.02
N GLN A 148 5.11 -11.56 -9.16
CA GLN A 148 4.03 -12.45 -9.56
C GLN A 148 3.82 -13.58 -8.55
N GLN A 149 4.89 -14.20 -8.06
CA GLN A 149 4.79 -15.26 -7.05
C GLN A 149 4.19 -14.74 -5.73
N ALA A 150 4.63 -13.56 -5.27
CA ALA A 150 4.09 -12.94 -4.06
C ALA A 150 2.61 -12.56 -4.20
N LEU A 151 2.21 -11.98 -5.34
CA LEU A 151 0.80 -11.65 -5.62
C LEU A 151 -0.08 -12.90 -5.70
N THR A 152 0.40 -13.96 -6.37
CA THR A 152 -0.32 -15.23 -6.44
C THR A 152 -0.50 -15.85 -5.05
N GLN A 153 0.49 -15.77 -4.17
CA GLN A 153 0.34 -16.22 -2.79
C GLN A 153 -0.73 -15.40 -2.04
N LEU A 154 -0.67 -14.07 -2.13
CA LEU A 154 -1.66 -13.19 -1.49
C LEU A 154 -3.08 -13.39 -2.04
N GLU A 155 -3.20 -13.70 -3.33
CA GLU A 155 -4.49 -14.01 -3.99
C GLU A 155 -5.07 -15.33 -3.48
N ILE A 156 -4.24 -16.38 -3.36
CA ILE A 156 -4.63 -17.67 -2.77
C ILE A 156 -5.08 -17.47 -1.31
N ASP A 157 -4.40 -16.60 -0.56
CA ASP A 157 -4.75 -16.24 0.81
C ASP A 157 -6.00 -15.34 0.90
N GLY A 158 -6.57 -14.91 -0.22
CA GLY A 158 -7.76 -14.07 -0.30
C GLY A 158 -7.53 -12.63 0.17
N ARG A 159 -6.28 -12.16 0.19
CA ARG A 159 -5.88 -10.83 0.68
C ARG A 159 -5.88 -9.76 -0.40
N VAL A 160 -5.50 -10.14 -1.61
CA VAL A 160 -5.51 -9.26 -2.78
C VAL A 160 -6.23 -9.96 -3.91
N PHE A 161 -6.61 -9.21 -4.93
CA PHE A 161 -7.17 -9.79 -6.15
C PHE A 161 -6.78 -8.95 -7.35
N LYS A 162 -6.82 -9.59 -8.51
CA LYS A 162 -6.58 -8.97 -9.80
C LYS A 162 -7.86 -8.34 -10.33
N VAL A 163 -7.75 -7.12 -10.84
CA VAL A 163 -8.83 -6.37 -11.49
C VAL A 163 -8.49 -6.16 -12.96
N GLY A 164 -9.35 -6.63 -13.85
CA GLY A 164 -9.08 -6.59 -15.29
C GLY A 164 -7.79 -7.32 -15.67
N GLU A 165 -7.00 -6.73 -16.58
CA GLU A 165 -5.81 -7.41 -17.13
C GLU A 165 -4.53 -7.23 -16.32
N ASN A 166 -4.34 -6.11 -15.61
CA ASN A 166 -3.05 -5.77 -15.01
C ASN A 166 -3.11 -5.15 -13.61
N ASP A 167 -4.27 -4.67 -13.17
CA ASP A 167 -4.39 -3.98 -11.89
C ASP A 167 -4.57 -4.97 -10.74
N TRP A 168 -4.04 -4.61 -9.58
CA TRP A 168 -4.16 -5.36 -8.33
C TRP A 168 -4.62 -4.44 -7.23
N CYS A 169 -5.41 -4.97 -6.29
CA CYS A 169 -5.78 -4.24 -5.10
C CYS A 169 -6.04 -5.18 -3.92
N GLU A 170 -6.03 -4.58 -2.74
CA GLU A 170 -6.38 -5.23 -1.48
C GLU A 170 -7.89 -5.50 -1.41
N ARG A 171 -8.29 -6.62 -0.79
CA ARG A 171 -9.69 -7.08 -0.81
C ARG A 171 -10.63 -6.22 0.05
N HIS A 172 -10.22 -5.71 1.21
CA HIS A 172 -11.04 -4.83 2.05
C HIS A 172 -11.40 -3.51 1.39
N ILE A 173 -10.69 -3.08 0.34
CA ILE A 173 -11.11 -1.94 -0.50
C ILE A 173 -12.50 -2.18 -1.14
N LEU A 174 -12.92 -3.44 -1.27
CA LEU A 174 -14.26 -3.82 -1.71
C LEU A 174 -15.31 -3.86 -0.61
N ALA A 175 -14.96 -3.73 0.67
CA ALA A 175 -15.86 -4.00 1.80
C ALA A 175 -16.60 -2.76 2.32
#